data_AF-A0A9E1Y5C9-F1
#
_entry.id   AF-A0A9E1Y5C9-F1
#
_cell.length_a   1.000
_cell.length_b   1.000
_cell.length_c   1.000
_cell.angle_alpha   90.00
_cell.angle_beta   90.00
_cell.angle_gamma   90.00
#
_symmetry.space_group_name_H-M   'P 1'
#
loop_
_entity.id
_entity.type
_entity.pdbx_description
1 polymer ?
#
loop_
_entity_poly.entity_id
_entity_poly.type
_entity_poly.pdbx_seq_one_letter_code
_entity_poly.pdbx_strand_id
1 'polypeptide(L)'
;MKKLLLLITLSLFAMIGCENLSKDDITVIDPELQGLSDGLNDDIGLSKSSINAFNDALNRHGKKGKHRSDPAFLWKVSAEMQSKLSDEEKYKLFGWMDDNSTPYLFAADMGPKSSRGPKDGDKDKKHLDIRMLFTILDEAQEISLKAIMDSYKTKMDEVMKKAKDGTLDRDSAKAELEALEVAMHTEIEALLTDEQKQKLEDMHVEMKQKMEEMRQAGHDAMVNALSMTSLQDDGLTSINKETNEAQKALMEKAKAEEMSRDDMHEALKALFAERNSKIDALFDDTQMEIIKIYTALVMQYSKHCGDRKKDGTGDKR
;
A
#
# COMPACT_ATOMS: atom_id res chain seq x y z
N MET A 1 4.30 82.57 -14.38
CA MET A 1 3.53 81.82 -15.39
C MET A 1 4.22 80.49 -15.64
N LYS A 2 3.63 79.39 -15.12
CA LYS A 2 3.22 78.16 -15.84
C LYS A 2 4.37 77.45 -16.58
N LYS A 3 4.93 76.40 -15.95
CA LYS A 3 4.63 74.96 -16.17
C LYS A 3 5.71 74.32 -17.07
N LEU A 4 6.57 73.49 -16.49
CA LEU A 4 6.72 72.12 -16.97
C LEU A 4 7.20 71.24 -15.80
N LEU A 5 6.29 70.37 -15.38
CA LEU A 5 6.45 69.26 -14.45
C LEU A 5 6.85 68.02 -15.28
N LEU A 6 7.51 67.04 -14.65
CA LEU A 6 7.61 65.59 -14.95
C LEU A 6 9.08 65.11 -14.83
N LEU A 7 9.45 64.50 -13.70
CA LEU A 7 9.38 63.05 -13.39
C LEU A 7 10.56 62.25 -13.99
N ILE A 8 11.59 61.98 -13.17
CA ILE A 8 12.59 60.93 -13.41
C ILE A 8 12.47 59.92 -12.26
N THR A 9 11.66 58.89 -12.48
CA THR A 9 11.64 57.63 -11.71
C THR A 9 11.20 56.51 -12.67
N LEU A 10 11.71 55.29 -12.44
CA LEU A 10 11.62 54.04 -13.24
C LEU A 10 12.59 53.99 -14.44
N SER A 11 13.36 52.92 -14.69
CA SER A 11 13.28 51.53 -14.23
C SER A 11 14.63 50.82 -14.46
N LEU A 12 15.25 50.32 -13.40
CA LEU A 12 16.34 49.32 -13.45
C LEU A 12 15.77 48.03 -12.85
N PHE A 13 14.99 47.30 -13.65
CA PHE A 13 14.59 45.91 -13.36
C PHE A 13 14.34 45.20 -14.69
N ALA A 14 15.39 44.61 -15.24
CA ALA A 14 15.33 43.49 -16.18
C ALA A 14 16.74 42.95 -16.33
N MET A 15 17.12 41.97 -15.50
CA MET A 15 18.03 40.86 -15.80
C MET A 15 18.44 40.17 -14.49
N ILE A 16 17.48 39.50 -13.85
CA ILE A 16 17.77 38.32 -13.03
C ILE A 16 16.66 37.31 -13.33
N GLY A 17 17.01 36.24 -14.04
CA GLY A 17 16.44 34.91 -13.83
C GLY A 17 15.19 34.48 -14.61
N CYS A 18 15.14 34.66 -15.94
CA CYS A 18 14.46 33.69 -16.79
C CYS A 18 15.51 32.74 -17.40
N GLU A 19 16.09 31.89 -16.55
CA GLU A 19 16.82 30.71 -17.01
C GLU A 19 15.79 29.68 -17.50
N ASN A 20 15.29 29.87 -18.72
CA ASN A 20 14.85 28.73 -19.53
C ASN A 20 16.11 27.95 -19.94
N LEU A 21 16.64 27.19 -18.98
CA LEU A 21 17.59 26.12 -19.24
C LEU A 21 16.82 25.04 -20.00
N SER A 22 17.12 24.89 -21.29
CA SER A 22 16.89 23.66 -22.04
C SER A 22 17.58 22.52 -21.29
N LYS A 23 16.90 21.95 -20.30
CA LYS A 23 17.32 20.68 -19.69
C LYS A 23 16.94 19.60 -20.68
N ASP A 24 17.95 18.85 -21.12
CA ASP A 24 17.75 17.60 -21.86
C ASP A 24 16.71 16.73 -21.14
N ASP A 25 16.01 15.89 -21.89
CA ASP A 25 14.99 15.01 -21.33
C ASP A 25 15.62 14.11 -20.25
N ILE A 26 15.08 14.19 -19.03
CA ILE A 26 15.58 13.39 -17.90
C ILE A 26 14.96 12.00 -18.00
N THR A 27 15.77 10.99 -18.27
CA THR A 27 15.32 9.59 -18.31
C THR A 27 15.32 8.96 -16.93
N VAL A 28 14.43 8.00 -16.68
CA VAL A 28 14.45 7.22 -15.44
C VAL A 28 15.55 6.17 -15.57
N ILE A 29 16.45 6.14 -14.59
CA ILE A 29 17.63 5.25 -14.58
C ILE A 29 17.23 3.84 -14.17
N ASP A 30 16.28 3.71 -13.25
CA ASP A 30 15.82 2.42 -12.75
C ASP A 30 14.69 1.88 -13.65
N PRO A 31 14.88 0.75 -14.35
CA PRO A 31 13.87 0.19 -15.25
C PRO A 31 12.55 -0.11 -14.53
N GLU A 32 12.58 -0.43 -13.24
CA GLU A 32 11.37 -0.71 -12.48
C GLU A 32 10.54 0.55 -12.23
N LEU A 33 11.19 1.72 -12.20
CA LEU A 33 10.53 3.01 -12.00
C LEU A 33 10.09 3.65 -13.33
N GLN A 34 10.59 3.17 -14.47
CA GLN A 34 10.17 3.68 -15.78
C GLN A 34 8.66 3.49 -15.99
N GLY A 35 8.12 2.31 -15.61
CA GLY A 35 6.68 2.06 -15.70
C GLY A 35 5.84 3.01 -14.83
N LEU A 36 6.36 3.47 -13.69
CA LEU A 36 5.70 4.48 -12.87
C LEU A 36 5.71 5.86 -13.55
N SER A 37 6.84 6.27 -14.14
CA SER A 37 6.96 7.49 -14.94
C SER A 37 5.95 7.51 -16.09
N ASP A 38 5.98 6.45 -16.91
CA ASP A 38 5.16 6.36 -18.12
C ASP A 38 3.68 6.27 -17.76
N GLY A 39 3.32 5.43 -16.80
CA GLY A 39 1.94 5.28 -16.36
C GLY A 39 1.33 6.57 -15.80
N LEU A 40 2.09 7.34 -15.02
CA LEU A 40 1.61 8.64 -14.53
C LEU A 40 1.44 9.63 -15.68
N ASN A 41 2.40 9.70 -16.60
CA ASN A 41 2.30 10.60 -17.74
C ASN A 41 1.15 10.25 -18.68
N ASP A 42 0.90 8.97 -18.92
CA ASP A 42 -0.19 8.49 -19.77
C ASP A 42 -1.56 8.82 -19.16
N ASP A 43 -1.69 8.74 -17.83
CA ASP A 43 -2.98 8.93 -17.15
C ASP A 43 -3.38 10.41 -17.04
N ILE A 44 -2.43 11.35 -16.87
CA ILE A 44 -2.75 12.78 -16.67
C ILE A 44 -2.15 13.76 -17.71
N GLY A 45 -1.22 13.29 -18.54
CA GLY A 45 -0.56 14.11 -19.57
C GLY A 45 0.33 15.20 -18.98
N LEU A 46 1.47 14.82 -18.39
CA LEU A 46 2.37 15.78 -17.76
C LEU A 46 3.06 16.69 -18.78
N SER A 47 3.25 17.94 -18.39
CA SER A 47 4.09 18.89 -19.12
C SER A 47 5.55 18.42 -19.11
N LYS A 48 6.34 18.90 -20.09
CA LYS A 48 7.77 18.57 -20.19
C LYS A 48 8.54 18.91 -18.91
N SER A 49 8.21 20.03 -18.26
CA SER A 49 8.81 20.42 -16.98
C SER A 49 8.45 19.45 -15.85
N SER A 50 7.17 19.05 -15.77
CA SER A 50 6.67 18.19 -14.70
C SER A 50 7.19 16.76 -14.82
N ILE A 51 7.22 16.17 -16.02
CA ILE A 51 7.78 14.83 -16.22
C ILE A 51 9.29 14.80 -15.96
N ASN A 52 10.04 15.84 -16.37
CA ASN A 52 11.47 15.93 -16.05
C ASN A 52 11.70 16.05 -14.54
N ALA A 53 10.88 16.83 -13.83
CA ALA A 53 10.96 16.95 -12.37
C ALA A 53 10.63 15.61 -11.69
N PHE A 54 9.61 14.89 -12.19
CA PHE A 54 9.23 13.58 -11.65
C PHE A 54 10.36 12.56 -11.85
N ASN A 55 10.93 12.47 -13.06
CA ASN A 55 12.01 11.55 -13.36
C ASN A 55 13.27 11.85 -12.53
N ASP A 56 13.58 13.13 -12.30
CA ASP A 56 14.66 13.53 -11.40
C ASP A 56 14.39 13.10 -9.95
N ALA A 57 13.17 13.27 -9.45
CA ALA A 57 12.78 12.83 -8.11
C ALA A 57 12.86 11.30 -7.97
N LEU A 58 12.39 10.54 -8.95
CA LEU A 58 12.51 9.08 -8.99
C LEU A 58 13.98 8.63 -8.96
N ASN A 59 14.84 9.26 -9.76
CA ASN A 59 16.27 8.96 -9.79
C ASN A 59 16.96 9.31 -8.47
N ARG A 60 16.60 10.45 -7.87
CA ARG A 60 17.20 10.95 -6.64
C ARG A 60 16.88 10.05 -5.44
N HIS A 61 15.62 9.69 -5.28
CA HIS A 61 15.11 8.97 -4.11
C HIS A 61 15.07 7.46 -4.30
N GLY A 62 14.92 6.99 -5.54
CA GLY A 62 14.73 5.56 -5.86
C GLY A 62 16.02 4.80 -6.21
N LYS A 63 17.11 5.49 -6.54
CA LYS A 63 18.37 4.87 -7.01
C LYS A 63 18.86 3.71 -6.15
N LYS A 64 19.52 2.75 -6.79
CA LYS A 64 20.13 1.57 -6.14
C LYS A 64 19.12 0.72 -5.38
N GLY A 65 17.89 0.61 -5.89
CA GLY A 65 16.82 -0.17 -5.28
C GLY A 65 16.22 0.45 -4.00
N LYS A 66 16.54 1.72 -3.68
CA LYS A 66 15.98 2.40 -2.50
C LYS A 66 14.47 2.52 -2.56
N HIS A 67 13.89 2.57 -3.76
CA HIS A 67 12.43 2.55 -3.92
C HIS A 67 11.76 1.29 -3.33
N ARG A 68 12.52 0.23 -3.02
CA ARG A 68 12.03 -1.02 -2.39
C ARG A 68 12.21 -1.07 -0.88
N SER A 69 13.15 -0.31 -0.33
CA SER A 69 13.60 -0.44 1.06
C SER A 69 13.47 0.84 1.88
N ASP A 70 13.37 2.00 1.24
CA ASP A 70 13.15 3.28 1.90
C ASP A 70 11.63 3.54 2.01
N PRO A 71 11.03 3.42 3.21
CA PRO A 71 9.60 3.67 3.39
C PRO A 71 9.20 5.12 3.10
N ALA A 72 10.18 6.05 3.06
CA ALA A 72 9.96 7.44 2.72
C ALA A 72 10.06 7.74 1.22
N PHE A 73 10.37 6.75 0.36
CA PHE A 73 10.60 6.98 -1.06
C PHE A 73 9.45 7.75 -1.74
N LEU A 74 8.23 7.21 -1.73
CA LEU A 74 7.09 7.84 -2.38
C LEU A 74 6.66 9.13 -1.66
N TRP A 75 6.84 9.21 -0.34
CA TRP A 75 6.58 10.43 0.43
C TRP A 75 7.48 11.60 0.00
N LYS A 76 8.79 11.34 -0.16
CA LYS A 76 9.76 12.33 -0.65
C LYS A 76 9.43 12.79 -2.06
N VAL A 77 9.11 11.85 -2.96
CA VAL A 77 8.71 12.16 -4.33
C VAL A 77 7.42 13.00 -4.34
N SER A 78 6.44 12.65 -3.51
CA SER A 78 5.17 13.38 -3.44
C SER A 78 5.34 14.81 -2.93
N ALA A 79 6.13 14.99 -1.87
CA ALA A 79 6.44 16.31 -1.32
C ALA A 79 7.16 17.21 -2.35
N GLU A 80 8.10 16.65 -3.13
CA GLU A 80 8.74 17.41 -4.20
C GLU A 80 7.75 17.78 -5.31
N MET A 81 6.93 16.82 -5.75
CA MET A 81 5.99 17.02 -6.86
C MET A 81 4.86 18.00 -6.54
N GLN A 82 4.50 18.18 -5.27
CA GLN A 82 3.49 19.16 -4.85
C GLN A 82 3.77 20.57 -5.40
N SER A 83 5.04 20.99 -5.43
CA SER A 83 5.45 22.31 -5.95
C SER A 83 5.79 22.31 -7.44
N LYS A 84 5.83 21.14 -8.10
CA LYS A 84 6.26 20.99 -9.50
C LYS A 84 5.11 20.75 -10.46
N LEU A 85 4.02 20.15 -9.98
CA LEU A 85 2.79 20.02 -10.74
C LEU A 85 2.06 21.36 -10.80
N SER A 86 1.56 21.70 -11.98
CA SER A 86 0.63 22.80 -12.18
C SER A 86 -0.75 22.47 -11.60
N ASP A 87 -1.57 23.50 -11.36
CA ASP A 87 -2.94 23.33 -10.86
C ASP A 87 -3.79 22.48 -11.80
N GLU A 88 -3.57 22.58 -13.12
CA GLU A 88 -4.27 21.74 -14.11
C GLU A 88 -3.88 20.26 -13.99
N GLU A 89 -2.59 19.96 -13.82
CA GLU A 89 -2.10 18.59 -13.63
C GLU A 89 -2.61 18.01 -12.30
N LYS A 90 -2.60 18.80 -11.23
CA LYS A 90 -3.18 18.42 -9.94
C LYS A 90 -4.69 18.15 -10.05
N TYR A 91 -5.43 19.02 -10.74
CA TYR A 91 -6.86 18.84 -10.96
C TYR A 91 -7.18 17.52 -11.67
N LYS A 92 -6.42 17.17 -12.72
CA LYS A 92 -6.59 15.87 -13.43
C LYS A 92 -6.26 14.69 -12.52
N LEU A 93 -5.16 14.78 -11.78
CA LEU A 93 -4.72 13.73 -10.86
C LEU A 93 -5.73 13.48 -9.74
N PHE A 94 -6.24 14.55 -9.12
CA PHE A 94 -7.16 14.47 -7.99
C PHE A 94 -8.59 14.13 -8.43
N GLY A 95 -9.04 14.65 -9.56
CA GLY A 95 -10.38 14.38 -10.09
C GLY A 95 -10.64 12.89 -10.28
N TRP A 96 -9.68 12.15 -10.84
CA TRP A 96 -9.81 10.69 -10.96
C TRP A 96 -9.97 10.00 -9.61
N MET A 97 -9.25 10.44 -8.57
CA MET A 97 -9.37 9.85 -7.24
C MET A 97 -10.72 10.16 -6.59
N ASP A 98 -11.21 11.38 -6.76
CA ASP A 98 -12.46 11.85 -6.19
C ASP A 98 -13.66 11.12 -6.84
N ASP A 99 -13.64 10.96 -8.17
CA ASP A 99 -14.65 10.20 -8.93
C ASP A 99 -14.76 8.73 -8.50
N ASN A 100 -13.64 8.15 -8.06
CA ASN A 100 -13.56 6.76 -7.61
C ASN A 100 -13.65 6.60 -6.08
N SER A 101 -13.83 7.70 -5.34
CA SER A 101 -13.84 7.72 -3.87
C SER A 101 -12.65 6.97 -3.27
N THR A 102 -11.48 7.16 -3.87
CA THR A 102 -10.24 6.49 -3.47
C THR A 102 -9.92 6.84 -2.01
N PRO A 103 -9.79 5.87 -1.10
CA PRO A 103 -9.51 6.17 0.30
C PRO A 103 -8.06 6.69 0.46
N TYR A 104 -7.91 7.89 1.01
CA TYR A 104 -6.58 8.51 1.20
C TYR A 104 -5.79 7.77 2.28
N LEU A 105 -4.46 7.67 2.17
CA LEU A 105 -3.62 7.06 3.23
C LEU A 105 -4.00 5.63 3.62
N PHE A 106 -4.81 4.94 2.80
CA PHE A 106 -5.28 3.59 3.13
C PHE A 106 -4.13 2.57 3.13
N ALA A 107 -3.05 2.86 2.40
CA ALA A 107 -1.81 2.08 2.41
C ALA A 107 -0.90 2.38 3.62
N ALA A 108 -1.15 3.45 4.38
CA ALA A 108 -0.34 3.81 5.55
C ALA A 108 -0.69 2.97 6.79
N ASP A 109 -1.93 2.45 6.86
CA ASP A 109 -2.41 1.61 7.98
C ASP A 109 -2.78 0.18 7.54
N MET A 110 -2.90 -0.07 6.23
CA MET A 110 -2.92 -1.42 5.67
C MET A 110 -1.53 -1.78 5.21
N GLY A 111 -0.74 -2.41 6.08
CA GLY A 111 0.45 -3.14 5.64
C GLY A 111 0.13 -4.12 4.50
N PRO A 112 1.14 -4.79 3.90
CA PRO A 112 0.93 -5.78 2.84
C PRO A 112 -0.26 -6.69 3.19
N LYS A 113 -1.06 -7.20 2.24
CA LYS A 113 -2.32 -7.96 2.50
C LYS A 113 -2.25 -9.05 3.60
N SER A 114 -1.05 -9.48 3.99
CA SER A 114 -0.71 -10.28 5.19
C SER A 114 -0.74 -9.55 6.55
N SER A 115 -0.99 -8.23 6.58
CA SER A 115 -1.01 -7.36 7.78
C SER A 115 -2.42 -7.03 8.25
N ARG A 116 -3.44 -7.66 7.63
CA ARG A 116 -4.62 -8.00 8.42
C ARG A 116 -4.12 -8.96 9.47
N GLY A 117 -3.77 -8.42 10.64
CA GLY A 117 -3.48 -9.23 11.81
C GLY A 117 -4.58 -10.28 11.97
N PRO A 118 -4.26 -11.43 12.58
CA PRO A 118 -5.24 -12.48 12.79
C PRO A 118 -6.54 -11.86 13.28
N LYS A 119 -7.68 -12.25 12.67
CA LYS A 119 -9.01 -11.86 13.13
C LYS A 119 -9.05 -12.03 14.65
N ASP A 120 -9.80 -11.23 15.39
CA ASP A 120 -9.77 -11.21 16.86
C ASP A 120 -10.05 -12.57 17.56
N GLY A 121 -10.32 -13.66 16.83
CA GLY A 121 -10.32 -15.07 17.31
C GLY A 121 -9.16 -15.99 16.84
N ASP A 122 -8.16 -15.47 16.12
CA ASP A 122 -6.97 -16.18 15.64
C ASP A 122 -5.68 -15.72 16.37
N LYS A 123 -5.79 -14.82 17.36
CA LYS A 123 -4.63 -14.33 18.14
C LYS A 123 -3.86 -15.45 18.86
N ASP A 124 -4.54 -16.55 19.15
CA ASP A 124 -3.98 -17.74 19.78
C ASP A 124 -3.62 -18.84 18.77
N LYS A 125 -4.00 -18.70 17.50
CA LYS A 125 -3.59 -19.62 16.43
C LYS A 125 -2.28 -19.13 15.86
N LYS A 126 -1.16 -19.63 16.40
CA LYS A 126 0.15 -19.52 15.75
C LYS A 126 0.09 -20.31 14.44
N HIS A 127 -0.40 -19.65 13.38
CA HIS A 127 -0.29 -20.20 12.03
C HIS A 127 1.19 -20.34 11.70
N LEU A 128 1.65 -21.59 11.60
CA LEU A 128 3.04 -21.91 11.25
C LEU A 128 3.30 -21.39 9.84
N ASP A 129 4.23 -20.44 9.70
CA ASP A 129 4.64 -19.99 8.38
C ASP A 129 5.48 -21.08 7.71
N ILE A 130 4.84 -21.82 6.81
CA ILE A 130 5.46 -22.92 6.05
C ILE A 130 6.76 -22.47 5.35
N ARG A 131 6.85 -21.21 4.91
CA ARG A 131 8.08 -20.70 4.28
C ARG A 131 9.23 -20.63 5.29
N MET A 132 8.94 -20.25 6.54
CA MET A 132 9.96 -20.22 7.59
C MET A 132 10.42 -21.62 7.99
N LEU A 133 9.51 -22.61 7.98
CA LEU A 133 9.87 -24.00 8.26
C LEU A 133 11.00 -24.48 7.34
N PHE A 134 10.89 -24.25 6.03
CA PHE A 134 11.94 -24.62 5.07
C PHE A 134 13.32 -23.99 5.31
N THR A 135 13.43 -22.99 6.21
CA THR A 135 14.74 -22.39 6.55
C THR A 135 15.43 -23.06 7.73
N ILE A 136 14.74 -23.97 8.42
CA ILE A 136 15.23 -24.59 9.67
C ILE A 136 15.16 -26.12 9.66
N LEU A 137 14.44 -26.71 8.71
CA LEU A 137 14.33 -28.15 8.54
C LEU A 137 15.61 -28.76 7.94
N ASP A 138 15.88 -30.02 8.29
CA ASP A 138 16.82 -30.85 7.54
C ASP A 138 16.16 -31.50 6.32
N GLU A 139 16.97 -32.14 5.47
CA GLU A 139 16.50 -32.77 4.22
C GLU A 139 15.42 -33.84 4.46
N ALA A 140 15.51 -34.62 5.54
CA ALA A 140 14.55 -35.67 5.84
C ALA A 140 13.22 -35.07 6.28
N GLN A 141 13.26 -34.08 7.16
CA GLN A 141 12.08 -33.35 7.62
C GLN A 141 11.41 -32.56 6.50
N GLU A 142 12.18 -31.99 5.56
CA GLU A 142 11.62 -31.34 4.37
C GLU A 142 10.83 -32.31 3.49
N ILE A 143 11.34 -33.53 3.29
CA ILE A 143 10.63 -34.58 2.54
C ILE A 143 9.33 -34.94 3.26
N SER A 144 9.39 -35.13 4.58
CA SER A 144 8.20 -35.41 5.39
C SER A 144 7.18 -34.26 5.35
N LEU A 145 7.62 -33.01 5.46
CA LEU A 145 6.76 -31.84 5.38
C LEU A 145 6.03 -31.78 4.03
N LYS A 146 6.74 -32.01 2.92
CA LYS A 146 6.12 -32.04 1.57
C LYS A 146 5.05 -33.12 1.46
N ALA A 147 5.32 -34.32 1.99
CA ALA A 147 4.36 -35.41 1.99
C ALA A 147 3.10 -35.09 2.81
N ILE A 148 3.26 -34.46 3.99
CA ILE A 148 2.14 -33.97 4.80
C ILE A 148 1.32 -32.94 4.01
N MET A 149 1.99 -31.93 3.45
CA MET A 149 1.33 -30.87 2.68
C MET A 149 0.54 -31.42 1.49
N ASP A 150 1.10 -32.36 0.72
CA ASP A 150 0.42 -32.98 -0.42
C ASP A 150 -0.80 -33.81 0.01
N SER A 151 -0.70 -34.52 1.12
CA SER A 151 -1.81 -35.28 1.69
C SER A 151 -2.96 -34.36 2.12
N TYR A 152 -2.65 -33.31 2.89
CA TYR A 152 -3.67 -32.38 3.39
C TYR A 152 -4.28 -31.52 2.28
N LYS A 153 -3.49 -31.14 1.27
CA LYS A 153 -4.03 -30.50 0.07
C LYS A 153 -5.09 -31.36 -0.60
N THR A 154 -4.82 -32.66 -0.77
CA THR A 154 -5.79 -33.61 -1.35
C THR A 154 -7.07 -33.69 -0.51
N LYS A 155 -6.94 -33.80 0.82
CA LYS A 155 -8.09 -33.83 1.75
C LYS A 155 -8.91 -32.55 1.69
N MET A 156 -8.27 -31.39 1.69
CA MET A 156 -8.94 -30.09 1.60
C MET A 156 -9.63 -29.89 0.25
N ASP A 157 -9.01 -30.32 -0.85
CA ASP A 157 -9.59 -30.27 -2.19
C ASP A 157 -10.88 -31.13 -2.28
N GLU A 158 -10.92 -32.28 -1.60
CA GLU A 158 -12.13 -33.11 -1.50
C GLU A 158 -13.26 -32.41 -0.74
N VAL A 159 -12.98 -31.77 0.40
CA VAL A 159 -13.98 -30.99 1.16
C VAL A 159 -14.51 -29.85 0.30
N MET A 160 -13.63 -29.12 -0.37
CA MET A 160 -14.00 -28.04 -1.27
C MET A 160 -14.82 -28.52 -2.47
N LYS A 161 -14.57 -29.73 -2.97
CA LYS A 161 -15.37 -30.34 -4.04
C LYS A 161 -16.79 -30.65 -3.56
N LYS A 162 -16.92 -31.24 -2.37
CA LYS A 162 -18.22 -31.53 -1.74
C LYS A 162 -19.04 -30.27 -1.44
N ALA A 163 -18.35 -29.19 -1.05
CA ALA A 163 -19.00 -27.90 -0.86
C ALA A 163 -19.51 -27.31 -2.18
N LYS A 164 -18.74 -27.46 -3.26
CA LYS A 164 -19.11 -26.95 -4.60
C LYS A 164 -20.24 -27.73 -5.26
N ASP A 165 -20.27 -29.04 -5.09
CA ASP A 165 -21.33 -29.89 -5.65
C ASP A 165 -22.60 -29.94 -4.77
N GLY A 166 -22.59 -29.24 -3.63
CA GLY A 166 -23.73 -29.10 -2.72
C GLY A 166 -23.98 -30.33 -1.85
N THR A 167 -23.07 -31.32 -1.85
CA THR A 167 -23.17 -32.50 -0.99
C THR A 167 -22.74 -32.22 0.45
N LEU A 168 -22.05 -31.10 0.69
CA LEU A 168 -21.70 -30.58 2.01
C LEU A 168 -22.12 -29.11 2.09
N ASP A 169 -22.85 -28.74 3.15
CA ASP A 169 -23.20 -27.34 3.36
C ASP A 169 -21.95 -26.52 3.74
N ARG A 170 -22.06 -25.20 3.59
CA ARG A 170 -20.95 -24.28 3.75
C ARG A 170 -20.37 -24.26 5.16
N ASP A 171 -21.21 -24.38 6.18
CA ASP A 171 -20.77 -24.31 7.57
C ASP A 171 -20.06 -25.60 7.97
N SER A 172 -20.60 -26.75 7.55
CA SER A 172 -19.94 -28.05 7.71
C SER A 172 -18.61 -28.11 6.95
N ALA A 173 -18.56 -27.63 5.71
CA ALA A 173 -17.32 -27.56 4.93
C ALA A 173 -16.26 -26.69 5.61
N LYS A 174 -16.68 -25.56 6.19
CA LYS A 174 -15.78 -24.69 6.95
C LYS A 174 -15.23 -25.40 8.19
N ALA A 175 -16.09 -26.06 8.97
CA ALA A 175 -15.67 -26.81 10.16
C ALA A 175 -14.71 -27.96 9.81
N GLU A 176 -14.95 -28.69 8.71
CA GLU A 176 -14.06 -29.74 8.23
C GLU A 176 -12.68 -29.19 7.80
N LEU A 177 -12.64 -28.06 7.09
CA LEU A 177 -11.39 -27.41 6.70
C LEU A 177 -10.59 -26.94 7.92
N GLU A 178 -11.25 -26.33 8.91
CA GLU A 178 -10.60 -25.92 10.16
C GLU A 178 -10.02 -27.12 10.92
N ALA A 179 -10.74 -28.25 10.95
CA ALA A 179 -10.24 -29.48 11.57
C ALA A 179 -9.02 -30.06 10.82
N LEU A 180 -9.04 -30.02 9.48
CA LEU A 180 -7.89 -30.44 8.65
C LEU A 180 -6.68 -29.53 8.87
N GLU A 181 -6.87 -28.22 9.00
CA GLU A 181 -5.79 -27.27 9.30
C GLU A 181 -5.14 -27.55 10.66
N VAL A 182 -5.95 -27.78 11.71
CA VAL A 182 -5.44 -28.13 13.05
C VAL A 182 -4.67 -29.46 13.03
N ALA A 183 -5.18 -30.47 12.34
CA ALA A 183 -4.53 -31.77 12.23
C ALA A 183 -3.20 -31.67 11.47
N MET A 184 -3.17 -30.91 10.36
CA MET A 184 -1.94 -30.63 9.61
C MET A 184 -0.90 -29.94 10.48
N HIS A 185 -1.28 -28.88 11.22
CA HIS A 185 -0.37 -28.18 12.11
C HIS A 185 0.19 -29.10 13.19
N THR A 186 -0.64 -29.96 13.78
CA THR A 186 -0.19 -30.94 14.79
C THR A 186 0.84 -31.91 14.21
N GLU A 187 0.63 -32.42 12.99
CA GLU A 187 1.60 -33.30 12.32
C GLU A 187 2.90 -32.57 11.99
N ILE A 188 2.83 -31.31 11.55
CA ILE A 188 4.01 -30.47 11.29
C ILE A 188 4.79 -30.20 12.59
N GLU A 189 4.12 -29.87 13.69
CA GLU A 189 4.78 -29.62 14.98
C GLU A 189 5.49 -30.87 15.53
N ALA A 190 4.96 -32.05 15.25
CA ALA A 190 5.57 -33.33 15.61
C ALA A 190 6.85 -33.63 14.82
N LEU A 191 7.04 -33.03 13.63
CA LEU A 191 8.29 -33.16 12.86
C LEU A 191 9.44 -32.36 13.46
N LEU A 192 9.14 -31.29 14.21
CA LEU A 192 10.13 -30.33 14.68
C LEU A 192 10.77 -30.77 16.00
N THR A 193 12.09 -30.58 16.10
CA THR A 193 12.79 -30.68 17.39
C THR A 193 12.46 -29.49 18.28
N ASP A 194 12.73 -29.60 19.58
CA ASP A 194 12.51 -28.51 20.53
C ASP A 194 13.39 -27.29 20.18
N GLU A 195 14.62 -27.51 19.69
CA GLU A 195 15.50 -26.44 19.21
C GLU A 195 14.93 -25.73 17.98
N GLN A 196 14.33 -26.47 17.04
CA GLN A 196 13.68 -25.91 15.87
C GLN A 196 12.43 -25.10 16.24
N LYS A 197 11.64 -25.59 17.20
CA LYS A 197 10.48 -24.86 17.74
C LYS A 197 10.91 -23.55 18.40
N GLN A 198 11.98 -23.57 19.19
CA GLN A 198 12.52 -22.34 19.79
C GLN A 198 13.01 -21.36 18.72
N LYS A 199 13.71 -21.85 17.69
CA LYS A 199 14.18 -21.01 16.58
C LYS A 199 13.03 -20.34 15.81
N LEU A 200 11.90 -21.04 15.62
CA LEU A 200 10.71 -20.43 15.03
C LEU A 200 10.14 -19.31 15.90
N GLU A 201 10.07 -19.51 17.22
CA GLU A 201 9.59 -18.47 18.13
C GLU A 201 10.48 -17.23 18.07
N ASP A 202 11.79 -17.42 18.11
CA ASP A 202 12.76 -16.33 18.01
C ASP A 202 12.62 -15.58 16.67
N MET A 203 12.46 -16.31 15.55
CA MET A 203 12.20 -15.73 14.23
C MET A 203 10.86 -14.97 14.19
N HIS A 204 9.81 -15.48 14.85
CA HIS A 204 8.54 -14.77 14.95
C HIS A 204 8.67 -13.45 15.72
N VAL A 205 9.43 -13.44 16.82
CA VAL A 205 9.71 -12.23 17.60
C VAL A 205 10.51 -11.23 16.76
N GLU A 206 11.58 -11.67 16.10
CA GLU A 206 12.40 -10.82 15.24
C GLU A 206 11.58 -10.22 14.08
N MET A 207 10.75 -11.04 13.42
CA MET A 207 9.88 -10.55 12.36
C MET A 207 8.84 -9.54 12.87
N LYS A 208 8.21 -9.79 14.03
CA LYS A 208 7.27 -8.84 14.63
C LYS A 208 7.96 -7.52 14.92
N GLN A 209 9.15 -7.55 15.51
CA GLN A 209 9.93 -6.35 15.76
C GLN A 209 10.27 -5.63 14.46
N LYS A 210 10.76 -6.33 13.44
CA LYS A 210 11.09 -5.74 12.14
C LYS A 210 9.88 -5.14 11.43
N MET A 211 8.71 -5.80 11.53
CA MET A 211 7.46 -5.28 10.99
C MET A 211 7.05 -3.98 11.70
N GLU A 212 7.20 -3.93 13.02
CA GLU A 212 6.92 -2.73 13.81
C GLU A 212 7.89 -1.59 13.51
N GLU A 213 9.19 -1.87 13.38
CA GLU A 213 10.20 -0.90 12.95
C GLU A 213 9.89 -0.36 11.54
N MET A 214 9.47 -1.22 10.60
CA MET A 214 9.06 -0.78 9.27
C MET A 214 7.78 0.06 9.30
N ARG A 215 6.81 -0.31 10.15
CA ARG A 215 5.57 0.46 10.34
C ARG A 215 5.90 1.85 10.90
N GLN A 216 6.75 1.92 11.92
CA GLN A 216 7.17 3.18 12.51
C GLN A 216 7.95 4.03 11.51
N ALA A 217 8.88 3.45 10.74
CA ALA A 217 9.61 4.19 9.73
C ALA A 217 8.71 4.73 8.60
N GLY A 218 7.63 4.00 8.24
CA GLY A 218 6.61 4.48 7.31
C GLY A 218 5.76 5.62 7.88
N HIS A 219 5.40 5.53 9.16
CA HIS A 219 4.70 6.58 9.88
C HIS A 219 5.56 7.85 10.01
N ASP A 220 6.81 7.72 10.46
CA ASP A 220 7.77 8.83 10.57
C ASP A 220 7.99 9.50 9.20
N ALA A 221 8.05 8.72 8.12
CA ALA A 221 8.19 9.26 6.77
C ALA A 221 7.01 10.15 6.36
N MET A 222 5.77 9.72 6.67
CA MET A 222 4.56 10.50 6.44
C MET A 222 4.58 11.79 7.28
N VAL A 223 4.82 11.66 8.58
CA VAL A 223 4.89 12.80 9.52
C VAL A 223 5.91 13.84 9.03
N ASN A 224 7.09 13.39 8.60
CA ASN A 224 8.14 14.27 8.10
C ASN A 224 7.75 14.93 6.76
N ALA A 225 7.21 14.18 5.81
CA ALA A 225 6.84 14.72 4.49
C ALA A 225 5.70 15.74 4.57
N LEU A 226 4.77 15.53 5.49
CA LEU A 226 3.64 16.42 5.74
C LEU A 226 3.95 17.50 6.79
N SER A 227 5.11 17.43 7.45
CA SER A 227 5.44 18.28 8.60
C SER A 227 4.31 18.31 9.64
N MET A 228 3.77 17.12 9.98
CA MET A 228 2.59 17.00 10.84
C MET A 228 2.86 17.54 12.23
N THR A 229 1.85 18.20 12.79
CA THR A 229 1.80 18.48 14.24
C THR A 229 1.41 17.21 15.01
N SER A 230 1.72 17.16 16.31
CA SER A 230 1.25 16.06 17.17
C SER A 230 -0.28 15.96 17.20
N LEU A 231 -0.98 17.10 17.16
CA LEU A 231 -2.45 17.14 17.09
C LEU A 231 -2.98 16.49 15.81
N GLN A 232 -2.30 16.70 14.68
CA GLN A 232 -2.67 16.05 13.42
C GLN A 232 -2.39 14.54 13.46
N ASP A 233 -1.30 14.13 14.11
CA ASP A 233 -0.97 12.72 14.26
C ASP A 233 -1.98 11.96 15.15
N ASP A 234 -2.31 12.55 16.30
CA ASP A 234 -3.36 12.04 17.19
C ASP A 234 -4.73 12.00 16.50
N GLY A 235 -5.06 13.06 15.75
CA GLY A 235 -6.30 13.16 14.98
C GLY A 235 -6.40 12.07 13.92
N LEU A 236 -5.33 11.84 13.14
CA LEU A 236 -5.29 10.79 12.13
C LEU A 236 -5.43 9.40 12.75
N THR A 237 -4.77 9.17 13.90
CA THR A 237 -4.90 7.93 14.68
C THR A 237 -6.36 7.69 15.11
N SER A 238 -7.05 8.73 15.59
CA SER A 238 -8.48 8.64 15.96
C SER A 238 -9.36 8.32 14.74
N ILE A 239 -9.16 9.01 13.62
CA ILE A 239 -9.92 8.78 12.38
C ILE A 239 -9.75 7.34 11.89
N ASN A 240 -8.51 6.82 11.90
CA ASN A 240 -8.24 5.44 11.50
C ASN A 240 -8.92 4.43 12.44
N LYS A 241 -8.87 4.65 13.75
CA LYS A 241 -9.55 3.81 14.74
C LYS A 241 -11.06 3.78 14.51
N GLU A 242 -11.70 4.94 14.41
CA GLU A 242 -13.15 5.06 14.16
C GLU A 242 -13.56 4.37 12.85
N THR A 243 -12.79 4.58 11.79
CA THR A 243 -13.04 3.95 10.48
C THR A 243 -12.94 2.43 10.58
N ASN A 244 -11.91 1.91 11.26
CA ASN A 244 -11.72 0.48 11.44
C ASN A 244 -12.88 -0.15 12.23
N GLU A 245 -13.37 0.52 13.27
CA GLU A 245 -14.54 0.10 14.04
C GLU A 245 -15.82 0.12 13.18
N ALA A 246 -16.04 1.19 12.43
CA ALA A 246 -17.17 1.30 11.50
C ALA A 246 -17.13 0.23 10.39
N GLN A 247 -15.95 -0.06 9.86
CA GLN A 247 -15.77 -1.11 8.85
C GLN A 247 -16.04 -2.49 9.43
N LYS A 248 -15.58 -2.79 10.65
CA LYS A 248 -15.90 -4.05 11.35
C LYS A 248 -17.41 -4.21 11.55
N ALA A 249 -18.07 -3.17 12.04
CA ALA A 249 -19.52 -3.16 12.24
C ALA A 249 -20.27 -3.36 10.90
N LEU A 250 -19.83 -2.70 9.82
CA LEU A 250 -20.39 -2.89 8.49
C LEU A 250 -20.24 -4.34 8.01
N MET A 251 -19.08 -4.97 8.23
CA MET A 251 -18.84 -6.36 7.84
C MET A 251 -19.70 -7.35 8.65
N GLU A 252 -19.96 -7.07 9.93
CA GLU A 252 -20.85 -7.87 10.78
C GLU A 252 -22.30 -7.73 10.33
N LYS A 253 -22.75 -6.49 10.10
CA LYS A 253 -24.08 -6.20 9.56
C LYS A 253 -24.30 -6.88 8.20
N ALA A 254 -23.31 -6.79 7.30
CA ALA A 254 -23.39 -7.39 5.98
C ALA A 254 -23.56 -8.92 6.02
N LYS A 255 -22.96 -9.59 7.01
CA LYS A 255 -23.17 -11.02 7.22
C LYS A 255 -24.55 -11.32 7.82
N ALA A 256 -24.96 -10.56 8.84
CA ALA A 256 -26.22 -10.77 9.53
C ALA A 256 -27.44 -10.52 8.62
N GLU A 257 -27.32 -9.58 7.69
CA GLU A 257 -28.40 -9.18 6.77
C GLU A 257 -28.24 -9.78 5.36
N GLU A 258 -27.27 -10.68 5.15
CA GLU A 258 -26.93 -11.26 3.84
C GLU A 258 -26.83 -10.20 2.73
N MET A 259 -26.18 -9.08 3.07
CA MET A 259 -26.10 -7.89 2.22
C MET A 259 -25.47 -8.23 0.86
N SER A 260 -26.05 -7.68 -0.21
CA SER A 260 -25.55 -7.91 -1.57
C SER A 260 -24.15 -7.30 -1.74
N ARG A 261 -23.43 -7.77 -2.76
CA ARG A 261 -22.10 -7.22 -3.08
C ARG A 261 -22.17 -5.73 -3.43
N ASP A 262 -23.23 -5.32 -4.12
CA ASP A 262 -23.41 -3.95 -4.59
C ASP A 262 -23.74 -3.03 -3.41
N ASP A 263 -24.63 -3.46 -2.52
CA ASP A 263 -24.95 -2.71 -1.29
C ASP A 263 -23.71 -2.58 -0.39
N MET A 264 -22.91 -3.65 -0.28
CA MET A 264 -21.65 -3.61 0.46
C MET A 264 -20.64 -2.64 -0.17
N HIS A 265 -20.58 -2.59 -1.50
CA HIS A 265 -19.71 -1.67 -2.23
C HIS A 265 -20.10 -0.21 -1.96
N GLU A 266 -21.38 0.13 -2.09
CA GLU A 266 -21.89 1.48 -1.82
C GLU A 266 -21.71 1.88 -0.35
N ALA A 267 -21.94 0.95 0.59
CA ALA A 267 -21.71 1.22 2.00
C ALA A 267 -20.23 1.49 2.32
N LEU A 268 -19.31 0.74 1.71
CA LEU A 268 -17.87 1.00 1.83
C LEU A 268 -17.48 2.33 1.20
N LYS A 269 -18.03 2.66 0.03
CA LYS A 269 -17.79 3.92 -0.66
C LYS A 269 -18.22 5.11 0.22
N ALA A 270 -19.40 5.04 0.82
CA ALA A 270 -19.89 6.06 1.75
C ALA A 270 -18.99 6.19 2.99
N LEU A 271 -18.57 5.07 3.59
CA LEU A 271 -17.66 5.06 4.73
C LEU A 271 -16.31 5.72 4.40
N PHE A 272 -15.75 5.46 3.22
CA PHE A 272 -14.49 6.08 2.80
C PHE A 272 -14.64 7.54 2.42
N ALA A 273 -15.78 7.95 1.85
CA ALA A 273 -16.08 9.37 1.61
C ALA A 273 -16.15 10.16 2.92
N GLU A 274 -16.82 9.61 3.95
CA GLU A 274 -16.85 10.23 5.28
C GLU A 274 -15.44 10.34 5.88
N ARG A 275 -14.66 9.27 5.82
CA ARG A 275 -13.27 9.27 6.29
C ARG A 275 -12.42 10.31 5.56
N ASN A 276 -12.51 10.39 4.24
CA ASN A 276 -11.76 11.36 3.46
C ASN A 276 -12.13 12.79 3.86
N SER A 277 -13.42 13.08 4.10
CA SER A 277 -13.85 14.39 4.61
C SER A 277 -13.25 14.72 5.98
N LYS A 278 -13.11 13.76 6.89
CA LYS A 278 -12.42 13.97 8.18
C LYS A 278 -10.92 14.25 7.98
N ILE A 279 -10.28 13.58 7.02
CA ILE A 279 -8.88 13.81 6.66
C ILE A 279 -8.70 15.20 6.03
N ASP A 280 -9.55 15.59 5.09
CA ASP A 280 -9.54 16.92 4.47
C ASP A 280 -9.68 18.03 5.52
N ALA A 281 -10.45 17.80 6.58
CA ALA A 281 -10.61 18.76 7.68
C ALA A 281 -9.41 18.80 8.66
N LEU A 282 -8.56 17.77 8.66
CA LEU A 282 -7.44 17.62 9.59
C LEU A 282 -6.16 18.26 9.08
N PHE A 283 -5.95 18.23 7.76
CA PHE A 283 -4.74 18.70 7.10
C PHE A 283 -4.99 19.99 6.33
N ASP A 284 -3.97 20.82 6.19
CA ASP A 284 -4.06 22.01 5.34
C ASP A 284 -3.98 21.65 3.85
N ASP A 285 -4.26 22.62 2.97
CA ASP A 285 -4.28 22.43 1.53
C ASP A 285 -2.96 21.87 0.98
N THR A 286 -1.81 22.31 1.52
CA THR A 286 -0.50 21.85 1.06
C THR A 286 -0.27 20.40 1.45
N GLN A 287 -0.57 20.05 2.70
CA GLN A 287 -0.51 18.68 3.20
C GLN A 287 -1.46 17.77 2.42
N MET A 288 -2.67 18.23 2.15
CA MET A 288 -3.66 17.48 1.36
C MET A 288 -3.20 17.23 -0.07
N GLU A 289 -2.56 18.20 -0.73
CA GLU A 289 -1.95 17.98 -2.05
C GLU A 289 -0.88 16.88 -1.99
N ILE A 290 0.01 16.90 -0.99
CA ILE A 290 1.03 15.85 -0.82
C ILE A 290 0.38 14.48 -0.59
N ILE A 291 -0.65 14.40 0.27
CA ILE A 291 -1.40 13.17 0.55
C ILE A 291 -2.03 12.61 -0.73
N LYS A 292 -2.65 13.47 -1.54
CA LYS A 292 -3.34 13.06 -2.76
C LYS A 292 -2.34 12.62 -3.84
N ILE A 293 -1.22 13.34 -3.99
CA ILE A 293 -0.13 12.91 -4.87
C ILE A 293 0.42 11.56 -4.41
N TYR A 294 0.72 11.40 -3.12
CA TYR A 294 1.21 10.14 -2.56
C TYR A 294 0.25 8.99 -2.84
N THR A 295 -1.04 9.20 -2.61
CA THR A 295 -2.07 8.18 -2.85
C THR A 295 -2.08 7.76 -4.32
N ALA A 296 -2.06 8.71 -5.25
CA ALA A 296 -2.00 8.39 -6.68
C ALA A 296 -0.70 7.65 -7.05
N LEU A 297 0.45 8.09 -6.52
CA LEU A 297 1.74 7.44 -6.78
C LEU A 297 1.80 6.00 -6.24
N VAL A 298 1.23 5.73 -5.06
CA VAL A 298 1.13 4.37 -4.51
C VAL A 298 0.32 3.47 -5.44
N MET A 299 -0.80 3.97 -5.96
CA MET A 299 -1.65 3.20 -6.87
C MET A 299 -0.94 2.91 -8.19
N GLN A 300 -0.27 3.91 -8.77
CA GLN A 300 0.51 3.72 -9.99
C GLN A 300 1.70 2.79 -9.78
N TYR A 301 2.42 2.95 -8.67
CA TYR A 301 3.53 2.08 -8.32
C TYR A 301 3.06 0.63 -8.14
N SER A 302 1.91 0.40 -7.51
CA SER A 302 1.33 -0.94 -7.43
C SER A 302 0.95 -1.51 -8.79
N LYS A 303 0.40 -0.69 -9.69
CA LYS A 303 -0.04 -1.11 -11.04
C LYS A 303 1.13 -1.41 -11.98
N HIS A 304 2.20 -0.63 -11.90
CA HIS A 304 3.30 -0.66 -12.88
C HIS A 304 4.62 -1.26 -12.34
N CYS A 305 4.81 -1.30 -11.02
CA CYS A 305 6.02 -1.81 -10.36
C CYS A 305 5.76 -3.00 -9.43
N GLY A 306 4.49 -3.30 -9.11
CA GLY A 306 4.09 -4.36 -8.17
C GLY A 306 4.07 -5.77 -8.75
N ASP A 307 4.00 -5.91 -10.08
CA ASP A 307 3.91 -7.21 -10.75
C ASP A 307 5.31 -7.82 -10.97
N ARG A 308 5.82 -8.55 -9.97
CA ARG A 308 6.94 -9.51 -10.17
C ARG A 308 6.52 -10.83 -10.85
N LYS A 309 5.33 -10.90 -11.46
CA LYS A 309 4.83 -12.13 -12.12
C LYS A 309 3.93 -11.82 -13.32
N LYS A 310 4.52 -11.32 -14.41
CA LYS A 310 3.93 -11.48 -15.75
C LYS A 310 4.88 -12.03 -16.81
N ASP A 311 6.05 -12.52 -16.40
CA ASP A 311 6.94 -13.29 -17.28
C ASP A 311 7.02 -14.73 -16.77
N GLY A 312 6.06 -15.56 -17.18
CA GLY A 312 6.08 -16.99 -16.89
C GLY A 312 4.75 -17.69 -17.18
N THR A 313 4.67 -18.28 -18.37
CA THR A 313 3.65 -19.24 -18.89
C THR A 313 2.30 -18.63 -19.31
N GLY A 314 1.82 -18.77 -20.54
CA GLY A 314 2.38 -19.40 -21.73
C GLY A 314 1.57 -19.03 -22.96
N ASP A 315 2.24 -18.46 -23.96
CA ASP A 315 1.90 -18.70 -25.35
C ASP A 315 2.54 -20.05 -25.73
N LYS A 316 1.69 -21.08 -25.86
CA LYS A 316 1.96 -22.25 -26.71
C LYS A 316 0.61 -22.78 -27.21
N ARG A 317 0.29 -22.38 -28.44
CA ARG A 317 -0.61 -23.03 -29.43
C ARG A 317 -2.05 -23.31 -29.03
#